data_AF-A0AA43RU00-F1
#
_entry.id   AF-A0AA43RU00-F1
#
_cell.length_a   1.000
_cell.length_b   1.000
_cell.length_c   1.000
_cell.angle_alpha   90.00
_cell.angle_beta   90.00
_cell.angle_gamma   90.00
#
_symmetry.space_group_name_H-M   'P 1'
#
loop_
_entity.id
_entity.type
_entity.pdbx_description
1 polymer ?
#
loop_
_entity_poly.entity_id
_entity_poly.type
_entity_poly.pdbx_seq_one_letter_code
_entity_poly.pdbx_strand_id
1 'polypeptide(L)' 'MIKIKTEKEYHVVMERIEELLGIVNNETLIDSKDSIELELLSSLVEEYEDEHYPIGTPSLADTIAGIYRG' A
#
# COMPACT_ATOMS: atom_id res chain seq x y z
N MET A 1 -11.32 2.23 15.38
CA MET A 1 -10.92 1.62 14.10
C MET A 1 -9.67 0.81 14.34
N ILE A 2 -9.53 -0.34 13.69
CA ILE A 2 -8.31 -1.15 13.73
C ILE A 2 -7.24 -0.38 12.95
N LYS A 3 -6.00 -0.35 13.43
CA LYS A 3 -4.86 0.33 12.81
C LYS A 3 -3.60 -0.50 12.99
N ILE A 4 -2.71 -0.46 12.02
CA ILE A 4 -1.35 -0.99 12.13
C ILE A 4 -0.58 -0.06 13.07
N LYS A 5 0.13 -0.62 14.05
CA LYS A 5 0.87 0.17 15.06
C LYS A 5 2.36 -0.08 15.05
N THR A 6 2.80 -1.15 14.39
CA THR A 6 4.20 -1.56 14.39
C THR A 6 4.65 -1.99 13.00
N GLU A 7 5.95 -1.80 12.72
CA GLU A 7 6.58 -2.27 11.48
C GLU A 7 6.34 -3.76 11.22
N LYS A 8 6.30 -4.57 12.30
CA LYS A 8 6.04 -6.01 12.20
C LYS A 8 4.62 -6.28 11.71
N GLU A 9 3.64 -5.59 12.25
CA GLU A 9 2.25 -5.70 11.79
C GLU A 9 2.12 -5.22 10.34
N TYR A 10 2.81 -4.14 9.98
CA TYR A 10 2.90 -3.65 8.61
C TYR A 10 3.40 -4.72 7.64
N HIS A 11 4.54 -5.35 7.93
CA HIS A 11 5.10 -6.40 7.07
C HIS A 11 4.17 -7.62 6.94
N VAL A 12 3.55 -8.05 8.04
CA VAL A 12 2.59 -9.18 7.99
C VAL A 12 1.38 -8.84 7.13
N VAL A 13 0.86 -7.61 7.22
CA VAL A 13 -0.24 -7.15 6.38
C VAL A 13 0.18 -7.07 4.91
N MET A 14 1.39 -6.57 4.64
CA MET A 14 1.95 -6.52 3.28
C MET A 14 2.10 -7.91 2.65
N GLU A 15 2.65 -8.88 3.39
CA GLU A 15 2.74 -10.28 2.93
C GLU A 15 1.35 -10.84 2.57
N ARG A 16 0.33 -10.54 3.38
CA ARG A 16 -1.05 -10.96 3.10
C ARG A 16 -1.64 -10.30 1.85
N ILE A 17 -1.36 -9.02 1.63
CA ILE A 17 -1.77 -8.31 0.41
C ILE A 17 -1.11 -8.95 -0.81
N GLU A 18 0.18 -9.30 -0.75
CA GLU A 18 0.88 -9.98 -1.86
C GLU A 18 0.24 -11.34 -2.19
N GLU A 19 -0.13 -12.12 -1.17
CA GLU A 19 -0.88 -13.37 -1.36
C GLU A 19 -2.23 -13.12 -2.05
N LEU A 20 -2.98 -12.11 -1.59
CA LEU A 20 -4.29 -11.77 -2.14
C LEU A 20 -4.19 -11.25 -3.57
N LEU A 21 -3.16 -10.49 -3.93
CA LEU A 21 -2.92 -10.05 -5.32
C LEU A 21 -2.61 -11.22 -6.26
N GLY A 22 -2.09 -12.34 -5.75
CA GLY A 22 -1.92 -13.57 -6.51
C GLY A 22 -3.23 -14.34 -6.75
N ILE A 23 -4.26 -14.07 -5.95
CA ILE A 23 -5.56 -14.75 -5.99
C ILE A 23 -6.61 -13.90 -6.72
N VAL A 24 -6.69 -12.61 -6.36
CA VAL A 24 -7.62 -11.63 -6.93
C VAL A 24 -7.14 -11.22 -8.31
N ASN A 25 -7.95 -11.51 -9.31
CA ASN A 25 -7.71 -11.17 -10.71
C ASN A 25 -8.90 -10.38 -11.29
N ASN A 26 -8.79 -9.93 -12.54
CA ASN A 26 -9.85 -9.16 -13.21
C ASN A 26 -11.18 -9.92 -13.39
N GLU A 27 -11.20 -11.23 -13.18
CA GLU A 27 -12.39 -12.08 -13.24
C GLU A 27 -12.95 -12.39 -11.86
N THR A 28 -12.24 -12.02 -10.80
CA THR A 28 -12.65 -12.23 -9.41
C THR A 28 -13.80 -11.28 -9.11
N LEU A 29 -14.87 -11.84 -8.56
CA LEU A 29 -16.02 -11.04 -8.15
C LEU A 29 -15.57 -9.98 -7.16
N ILE A 30 -15.97 -8.73 -7.41
CA ILE A 30 -15.65 -7.58 -6.55
C ILE A 30 -16.13 -7.84 -5.10
N ASP A 31 -17.25 -8.55 -4.93
CA ASP A 31 -17.81 -8.89 -3.62
C ASP A 31 -17.27 -10.21 -3.04
N SER A 32 -16.23 -10.79 -3.66
CA SER A 32 -15.59 -11.98 -3.09
C SER A 32 -14.91 -11.61 -1.78
N LYS A 33 -14.85 -12.58 -0.86
CA LYS A 33 -14.18 -12.39 0.44
C LYS A 33 -12.75 -11.88 0.28
N ASP A 34 -12.02 -12.40 -0.71
CA ASP A 34 -10.62 -12.07 -0.95
C ASP A 34 -10.45 -10.64 -1.48
N SER A 35 -11.37 -10.17 -2.34
CA SER A 35 -11.41 -8.79 -2.82
C SER A 35 -11.71 -7.78 -1.70
N ILE A 36 -12.69 -8.10 -0.85
CA ILE A 36 -13.06 -7.25 0.30
C ILE A 36 -11.93 -7.21 1.32
N GLU A 37 -11.28 -8.36 1.58
CA GLU A 37 -10.11 -8.43 2.47
C GLU A 37 -8.95 -7.59 1.93
N LEU A 38 -8.66 -7.68 0.64
CA LEU A 38 -7.62 -6.90 -0.01
C LEU A 38 -7.88 -5.39 0.14
N GLU A 39 -9.10 -4.93 -0.14
CA GLU A 39 -9.48 -3.52 0.01
C GLU A 39 -9.27 -3.02 1.44
N LEU A 40 -9.73 -3.78 2.43
CA LEU A 40 -9.58 -3.42 3.84
C LEU A 40 -8.12 -3.36 4.28
N LEU A 41 -7.29 -4.33 3.88
CA LEU A 41 -5.88 -4.36 4.22
C LEU A 41 -5.10 -3.24 3.53
N SER A 42 -5.43 -2.94 2.26
CA SER A 42 -4.84 -1.81 1.53
C SER A 42 -5.12 -0.48 2.22
N SER A 43 -6.35 -0.24 2.70
CA SER A 43 -6.64 0.98 3.47
C SER A 43 -5.86 1.07 4.78
N LEU A 44 -5.61 -0.06 5.46
CA LEU A 44 -4.83 -0.08 6.70
C LEU A 44 -3.34 0.24 6.46
N VAL A 45 -2.81 -0.23 5.33
CA VAL A 45 -1.44 0.06 4.88
C VAL A 45 -1.31 1.53 4.52
N GLU A 46 -2.25 2.07 3.73
CA GLU A 46 -2.27 3.49 3.34
C GLU A 46 -2.23 4.41 4.57
N GLU A 47 -3.10 4.18 5.56
CA GLU A 47 -3.07 4.97 6.81
C GLU A 47 -1.72 4.89 7.54
N TYR A 48 -1.07 3.72 7.54
CA TYR A 48 0.24 3.54 8.18
C TYR A 48 1.35 4.26 7.41
N GLU A 49 1.34 4.15 6.08
CA GLU A 49 2.31 4.80 5.20
C GLU A 49 2.20 6.32 5.23
N ASP A 50 0.98 6.88 5.27
CA ASP A 50 0.78 8.32 5.45
C ASP A 50 1.41 8.83 6.75
N GLU A 51 1.31 8.05 7.83
CA GLU A 51 1.86 8.41 9.14
C GLU A 51 3.39 8.18 9.23
N HIS A 52 3.94 7.13 8.58
CA HIS A 52 5.33 6.68 8.78
C HIS A 52 6.26 6.89 7.58
N TYR A 53 5.73 6.89 6.36
CA TYR A 53 6.45 7.10 5.10
C TYR A 53 5.81 8.22 4.25
N PRO A 54 5.61 9.43 4.81
CA PRO A 54 4.96 10.50 4.07
C PRO A 54 5.75 10.81 2.80
N ILE A 55 5.10 10.71 1.64
CA ILE A 55 5.68 11.16 0.38
C ILE A 55 5.79 12.68 0.45
N GLY A 56 6.95 13.17 0.86
CA GLY A 56 7.28 14.59 0.74
C GLY A 56 7.08 14.99 -0.72
N THR A 57 6.38 16.10 -0.96
CA THR A 57 6.34 16.66 -2.32
C THR A 57 7.78 16.88 -2.75
N PRO A 58 8.28 16.19 -3.79
CA PRO A 58 9.65 16.40 -4.22
C PRO A 58 9.79 17.88 -4.52
N SER A 59 10.82 18.53 -3.99
CA SER A 59 11.02 19.93 -4.28
C SER A 59 11.22 20.09 -5.79
N LEU A 60 10.96 21.28 -6.34
CA LEU A 60 11.30 21.56 -7.74
C LEU A 60 12.77 21.23 -8.04
N ALA A 61 13.67 21.33 -7.05
CA ALA A 61 15.06 20.93 -7.20
C ALA A 61 15.24 19.41 -7.37
N ASP A 62 14.49 18.58 -6.64
CA ASP A 62 14.58 17.12 -6.72
C ASP A 62 14.03 16.59 -8.05
N THR A 63 12.93 17.18 -8.54
CA THR A 63 12.35 16.83 -9.84
C THR A 63 13.25 17.22 -11.01
N ILE A 64 13.88 18.41 -10.96
CA ILE A 64 14.83 18.87 -11.97
C ILE A 64 16.11 18.03 -11.95
N ALA A 65 16.62 17.66 -10.77
CA ALA A 65 17.82 16.83 -10.65
C ALA A 65 17.63 15.40 -11.20
N GLY A 66 16.41 14.86 -11.14
CA GLY A 66 16.07 13.58 -11.77
C GLY A 66 16.07 13.62 -13.30
N ILE A 67 15.66 14.75 -13.90
CA ILE A 67 15.59 14.91 -15.36
C ILE A 67 16.97 14.97 -16.01
N TYR A 68 17.98 15.53 -15.34
CA TYR A 68 19.35 15.64 -15.88
C TYR A 68 20.24 14.41 -15.64
N ARG A 69 19.71 13.35 -15.01
CA ARG A 69 20.45 12.09 -14.76
C ARG A 69 20.14 10.96 -15.77
N GLY A 70 19.35 11.26 -16.81
CA GLY A 70 19.02 10.34 -17.91
C GLY A 70 20.00 10.41 -19.07
#